data_AF-A0A0L7LB79-F1
#
_entry.id   AF-A0A0L7LB79-F1
#
_cell.length_a   1.000
_cell.length_b   1.000
_cell.length_c   1.000
_cell.angle_alpha   90.00
_cell.angle_beta   90.00
_cell.angle_gamma   90.00
#
_symmetry.space_group_name_H-M   'P 1'
#
loop_
_entity.id
_entity.type
_entity.pdbx_description
1 polymer ?
#
loop_
_entity_poly.entity_id
_entity_poly.type
_entity_poly.pdbx_seq_one_letter_code
_entity_poly.pdbx_strand_id
1 'polypeptide(L)'
;MTGRGKGGKGLGKGGAKRHRKVLRDNIQGITKPAIRRLARRGGVKRISGLIYEETRGVLKVFLENVIRDAVTYTEHAKRKTVTAMDVVYALKRQGRTLYGTVALREIRRYQKSTELLIRKLPFQRLVREIAQDFKTDLRFQSSAVMALQEASEAYLVGLFEDTNLCAIHAKRVTIMPKDIQLARRVRGERA
;
A
#
# COMPACT_ATOMS: atom_id res chain seq x y z
N MET A 1 31.84 60.20 26.17
CA MET A 1 32.31 59.57 24.93
C MET A 1 31.74 58.16 24.83
N THR A 2 31.06 57.89 23.73
CA THR A 2 30.40 56.65 23.32
C THR A 2 31.40 55.53 22.97
N GLY A 3 31.11 54.28 23.35
CA GLY A 3 31.93 53.11 22.95
C GLY A 3 31.31 51.76 23.36
N ARG A 4 30.15 51.39 22.82
CA ARG A 4 29.98 50.39 21.74
C ARG A 4 30.23 48.93 22.19
N GLY A 5 29.14 48.28 22.63
CA GLY A 5 29.11 46.86 22.97
C GLY A 5 29.39 45.94 21.79
N LYS A 6 30.14 44.86 22.04
CA LYS A 6 30.29 43.75 21.10
C LYS A 6 29.14 42.77 21.31
N GLY A 7 28.06 42.97 20.56
CA GLY A 7 27.03 41.96 20.37
C GLY A 7 27.65 40.73 19.73
N GLY A 8 27.72 39.63 20.49
CA GLY A 8 28.11 38.33 19.98
C GLY A 8 27.14 37.94 18.87
N LYS A 9 27.66 37.83 17.64
CA LYS A 9 26.96 37.22 16.51
C LYS A 9 26.72 35.76 16.88
N GLY A 10 25.55 35.47 17.44
CA GLY A 10 25.00 34.13 17.52
C GLY A 10 24.87 33.61 16.10
N LEU A 11 25.84 32.80 15.67
CA LEU A 11 25.71 31.99 14.48
C LEU A 11 24.61 30.97 14.78
N GLY A 12 23.37 31.39 14.52
CA GLY A 12 22.23 30.48 14.44
C GLY A 12 22.61 29.42 13.44
N LYS A 13 22.96 28.23 13.93
CA LYS A 13 23.17 27.04 13.12
C LYS A 13 21.88 26.83 12.35
N GLY A 14 21.86 27.30 11.11
CA GLY A 14 20.77 27.07 10.18
C GLY A 14 20.48 25.58 10.21
N GLY A 15 19.29 25.22 10.70
CA GLY A 15 18.89 23.84 10.81
C GLY A 15 19.14 23.18 9.46
N ALA A 16 19.99 22.16 9.46
CA ALA A 16 20.32 21.43 8.25
C ALA A 16 19.01 21.10 7.54
N LYS A 17 18.78 21.71 6.36
CA LYS A 17 17.65 21.34 5.51
C LYS A 17 17.80 19.84 5.30
N ARG A 18 16.93 19.06 5.95
CA ARG A 18 16.87 17.62 5.74
C ARG A 18 16.62 17.42 4.26
N HIS A 19 17.67 17.11 3.51
CA HIS A 19 17.54 16.63 2.15
C HIS A 19 16.68 15.39 2.23
N ARG A 20 15.41 15.51 1.83
CA ARG A 20 14.48 14.39 1.75
C ARG A 20 15.09 13.43 0.74
N LYS A 21 15.70 12.35 1.23
CA LYS A 21 16.30 11.31 0.39
C LYS A 21 15.15 10.67 -0.39
N VAL A 22 14.98 11.11 -1.64
CA VAL A 22 14.07 10.50 -2.60
C VAL A 22 14.74 9.20 -3.04
N LEU A 23 14.55 8.14 -2.24
CA LEU A 23 14.75 6.77 -2.69
C LEU A 23 13.39 6.30 -3.20
N ARG A 24 13.18 6.54 -4.49
CA ARG A 24 12.10 5.95 -5.29
C ARG A 24 12.36 4.45 -5.39
N ASP A 25 11.30 3.65 -5.30
CA ASP A 25 11.28 2.17 -5.38
C ASP A 25 11.12 1.39 -4.06
N ASN A 26 10.35 1.91 -3.08
CA ASN A 26 10.00 1.09 -1.90
C ASN A 26 9.14 -0.14 -2.26
N ILE A 27 8.64 -0.23 -3.50
CA ILE A 27 7.89 -1.39 -4.02
C ILE A 27 8.72 -2.69 -3.96
N GLN A 28 10.05 -2.61 -4.09
CA GLN A 28 10.93 -3.77 -3.95
C GLN A 28 11.02 -4.28 -2.51
N GLY A 29 10.61 -3.45 -1.54
CA GLY A 29 10.39 -3.86 -0.15
C GLY A 29 9.28 -4.91 0.03
N ILE A 30 8.41 -5.06 -0.97
CA ILE A 30 7.48 -6.19 -1.11
C ILE A 30 8.27 -7.36 -1.71
N THR A 31 8.80 -8.21 -0.85
CA THR A 31 9.80 -9.22 -1.24
C THR A 31 9.17 -10.42 -1.95
N LYS A 32 9.94 -11.11 -2.80
CA LYS A 32 9.51 -12.36 -3.47
C LYS A 32 8.95 -13.42 -2.49
N PRO A 33 9.54 -13.64 -1.30
CA PRO A 33 8.95 -14.53 -0.29
C PRO A 33 7.58 -14.09 0.22
N ALA A 34 7.34 -12.78 0.40
CA ALA A 34 6.02 -12.27 0.82
C ALA A 34 4.97 -12.54 -0.25
N ILE A 35 5.28 -12.22 -1.51
CA ILE A 35 4.42 -12.51 -2.67
C ILE A 35 4.16 -14.02 -2.80
N ARG A 36 5.20 -14.86 -2.61
CA ARG A 36 5.05 -16.32 -2.63
C ARG A 36 4.08 -16.78 -1.55
N ARG A 37 4.17 -16.29 -0.32
CA ARG A 37 3.23 -16.65 0.75
C ARG A 37 1.79 -16.23 0.42
N LEU A 38 1.59 -15.04 -0.15
CA LEU A 38 0.27 -14.59 -0.61
C LEU A 38 -0.29 -15.49 -1.71
N ALA A 39 0.52 -15.82 -2.72
CA ALA A 39 0.13 -16.72 -3.79
C ALA A 39 -0.21 -18.14 -3.27
N ARG A 40 0.55 -18.64 -2.29
CA ARG A 40 0.25 -19.92 -1.63
C ARG A 40 -1.08 -19.88 -0.89
N ARG A 41 -1.39 -18.76 -0.22
CA ARG A 41 -2.69 -18.55 0.44
C ARG A 41 -3.83 -18.53 -0.58
N GLY A 42 -3.62 -17.99 -1.79
CA GLY A 42 -4.56 -18.07 -2.92
C GLY A 42 -4.53 -19.37 -3.72
N GLY A 43 -3.96 -20.47 -3.18
CA GLY A 43 -4.02 -21.80 -3.80
C GLY A 43 -3.03 -22.06 -4.96
N VAL A 44 -2.15 -21.11 -5.27
CA VAL A 44 -1.19 -21.25 -6.38
C VAL A 44 -0.11 -22.27 -6.03
N LYS A 45 0.14 -23.24 -6.92
CA LYS A 45 1.15 -24.30 -6.73
C LYS A 45 2.53 -23.99 -7.32
N ARG A 46 2.62 -23.45 -8.54
CA ARG A 46 3.89 -23.05 -9.17
C ARG A 46 3.79 -21.63 -9.71
N ILE A 47 4.87 -20.86 -9.60
CA ILE A 47 4.89 -19.43 -9.91
C ILE A 47 6.04 -19.17 -10.89
N SER A 48 5.73 -18.55 -12.04
CA SER A 48 6.75 -18.03 -12.96
C SER A 48 7.51 -16.85 -12.33
N GLY A 49 8.81 -16.72 -12.63
CA GLY A 49 9.64 -15.62 -12.12
C GLY A 49 9.13 -14.22 -12.49
N LEU A 50 8.42 -14.09 -13.62
CA LEU A 50 7.86 -12.81 -14.08
C LEU A 50 6.65 -12.35 -13.26
N ILE A 51 5.98 -13.26 -12.54
CA ILE A 51 4.83 -12.91 -11.69
C ILE A 51 5.22 -11.95 -10.56
N TYR A 52 6.47 -11.99 -10.07
CA TYR A 52 6.88 -11.14 -8.95
C TYR A 52 6.85 -9.66 -9.29
N GLU A 53 7.28 -9.27 -10.50
CA GLU A 53 7.21 -7.87 -10.92
C GLU A 53 5.78 -7.49 -11.32
N GLU A 54 5.04 -8.39 -11.98
CA GLU A 54 3.62 -8.15 -12.30
C GLU A 54 2.78 -7.88 -11.04
N THR A 55 2.97 -8.70 -10.00
CA THR A 55 2.26 -8.55 -8.71
C THR A 55 2.57 -7.21 -8.06
N ARG A 56 3.82 -6.74 -8.17
CA ARG A 56 4.23 -5.43 -7.63
C ARG A 56 3.58 -4.28 -8.39
N GLY A 57 3.53 -4.37 -9.72
CA GLY A 57 2.81 -3.40 -10.55
C GLY A 57 1.32 -3.34 -10.16
N VAL A 58 0.69 -4.50 -10.02
CA VAL A 58 -0.71 -4.61 -9.61
C VAL A 58 -0.96 -4.03 -8.22
N LEU A 59 -0.11 -4.34 -7.25
CA LEU A 59 -0.19 -3.77 -5.90
C LEU A 59 -0.04 -2.24 -5.92
N LYS A 60 0.89 -1.72 -6.73
CA LYS A 60 1.12 -0.28 -6.85
C LYS A 60 -0.12 0.43 -7.39
N VAL A 61 -0.69 -0.05 -8.50
CA VAL A 61 -1.91 0.51 -9.09
C VAL A 61 -3.08 0.46 -8.11
N PHE A 62 -3.26 -0.66 -7.40
CA PHE A 62 -4.29 -0.77 -6.37
C PHE A 62 -4.12 0.28 -5.27
N LEU A 63 -2.90 0.42 -4.73
CA LEU A 63 -2.61 1.41 -3.70
C LEU A 63 -2.78 2.84 -4.20
N GLU A 64 -2.35 3.16 -5.42
CA GLU A 64 -2.55 4.48 -6.04
C GLU A 64 -4.03 4.86 -6.10
N ASN A 65 -4.89 3.94 -6.53
CA ASN A 65 -6.33 4.19 -6.60
C ASN A 65 -6.93 4.44 -5.21
N VAL A 66 -6.67 3.55 -4.24
CA VAL A 66 -7.23 3.68 -2.89
C VAL A 66 -6.69 4.91 -2.17
N ILE A 67 -5.39 5.19 -2.30
CA ILE A 67 -4.76 6.35 -1.67
C ILE A 67 -5.30 7.65 -2.28
N ARG A 68 -5.48 7.74 -3.60
CA ARG A 68 -6.09 8.92 -4.25
C ARG A 68 -7.46 9.25 -3.65
N ASP A 69 -8.32 8.24 -3.50
CA ASP A 69 -9.63 8.40 -2.90
C ASP A 69 -9.54 8.80 -1.41
N ALA A 70 -8.68 8.12 -0.63
CA ALA A 70 -8.51 8.42 0.79
C ALA A 70 -7.96 9.84 1.04
N VAL A 71 -7.06 10.31 0.17
CA VAL A 71 -6.55 11.69 0.18
C VAL A 71 -7.69 12.67 -0.09
N THR A 72 -8.53 12.39 -1.08
CA THR A 72 -9.70 13.23 -1.40
C THR A 72 -10.65 13.37 -0.21
N TYR A 73 -10.97 12.29 0.49
CA TYR A 73 -11.80 12.34 1.71
C TYR A 73 -11.14 13.13 2.84
N THR A 74 -9.83 12.97 3.01
CA THR A 74 -9.05 13.68 4.04
C THR A 74 -9.04 15.19 3.77
N GLU A 75 -8.89 15.58 2.51
CA GLU A 75 -8.91 16.98 2.07
C GLU A 75 -10.29 17.60 2.20
N HIS A 76 -11.34 16.88 1.81
CA HIS A 76 -12.72 17.33 1.96
C HIS A 76 -13.05 17.63 3.44
N ALA A 77 -12.53 16.81 4.35
CA ALA A 77 -12.67 17.02 5.80
C ALA A 77 -11.69 18.05 6.39
N LYS A 78 -10.90 18.76 5.57
CA LYS A 78 -9.90 19.76 5.96
C LYS A 78 -8.87 19.24 6.98
N ARG A 79 -8.55 17.94 6.93
CA ARG A 79 -7.56 17.28 7.81
C ARG A 79 -6.24 17.10 7.08
N LYS A 80 -5.14 16.95 7.85
CA LYS A 80 -3.81 16.55 7.34
C LYS A 80 -3.44 15.11 7.70
N THR A 81 -4.32 14.43 8.43
CA THR A 81 -4.11 13.05 8.90
C THR A 81 -5.15 12.15 8.27
N VAL A 82 -4.68 11.19 7.47
CA VAL A 82 -5.48 10.09 6.93
C VAL A 82 -5.79 9.12 8.06
N THR A 83 -7.08 8.88 8.28
CA THR A 83 -7.63 7.97 9.28
C THR A 83 -8.04 6.65 8.63
N ALA A 84 -8.32 5.63 9.44
CA ALA A 84 -8.85 4.36 8.93
C ALA A 84 -10.19 4.55 8.20
N MET A 85 -11.02 5.51 8.63
CA MET A 85 -12.31 5.78 7.99
C MET A 85 -12.15 6.31 6.57
N ASP A 86 -11.16 7.18 6.32
CA ASP A 86 -10.88 7.69 4.98
C ASP A 86 -10.52 6.53 4.01
N VAL A 87 -9.77 5.54 4.50
CA VAL A 87 -9.41 4.32 3.77
C VAL A 87 -10.63 3.42 3.55
N VAL A 88 -11.47 3.23 4.57
CA VAL A 88 -12.71 2.43 4.45
C VAL A 88 -13.66 3.05 3.43
N TYR A 89 -13.83 4.37 3.43
CA TYR A 89 -14.65 5.06 2.44
C TYR A 89 -14.08 4.95 1.02
N ALA A 90 -12.76 5.08 0.87
CA ALA A 90 -12.08 4.85 -0.40
C ALA A 90 -12.33 3.43 -0.94
N LEU A 91 -12.19 2.42 -0.10
CA LEU A 91 -12.42 1.02 -0.50
C LEU A 91 -13.89 0.77 -0.86
N LYS A 92 -14.83 1.30 -0.07
CA LYS A 92 -16.26 1.22 -0.36
C LYS A 92 -16.61 1.85 -1.71
N ARG A 93 -16.02 3.01 -2.04
CA ARG A 93 -16.22 3.68 -3.34
C ARG A 93 -15.78 2.81 -4.52
N GLN A 94 -14.73 2.01 -4.34
CA GLN A 94 -14.21 1.13 -5.39
C GLN A 94 -14.97 -0.21 -5.51
N GLY A 95 -16.14 -0.34 -4.87
CA GLY A 95 -16.88 -1.60 -4.82
C GLY A 95 -16.20 -2.68 -3.98
N ARG A 96 -15.13 -2.33 -3.24
CA ARG A 96 -14.41 -3.24 -2.35
C ARG A 96 -14.97 -3.08 -0.95
N THR A 97 -16.10 -3.75 -0.72
CA THR A 97 -16.79 -3.70 0.57
C THR A 97 -16.01 -4.51 1.61
N LEU A 98 -15.14 -3.84 2.36
CA LEU A 98 -14.85 -4.28 3.72
C LEU A 98 -16.11 -3.95 4.54
N TYR A 99 -16.94 -4.95 4.85
CA TYR A 99 -18.14 -4.75 5.67
C TYR A 99 -17.72 -4.06 6.97
N GLY A 100 -18.23 -2.84 7.22
CA GLY A 100 -17.65 -1.90 8.19
C GLY A 100 -17.36 -2.46 9.58
N THR A 101 -18.25 -3.26 10.16
CA THR A 101 -18.04 -3.94 11.46
C THR A 101 -17.08 -5.12 11.39
N VAL A 102 -16.96 -5.77 10.23
CA VAL A 102 -16.01 -6.85 9.95
C VAL A 102 -14.62 -6.28 9.73
N ALA A 103 -14.47 -5.16 9.01
CA ALA A 103 -13.19 -4.48 8.80
C ALA A 103 -12.50 -4.07 10.11
N LEU A 104 -13.23 -3.39 11.01
CA LEU A 104 -12.68 -3.02 12.32
C LEU A 104 -12.44 -4.24 13.21
N ARG A 105 -13.23 -5.31 13.06
CA ARG A 105 -13.07 -6.57 13.80
C ARG A 105 -11.88 -7.38 13.27
N GLU A 106 -11.64 -7.39 11.96
CA GLU A 106 -10.49 -7.99 11.29
C GLU A 106 -9.23 -7.19 11.61
N ILE A 107 -9.24 -5.86 11.50
CA ILE A 107 -8.17 -4.97 11.99
C ILE A 107 -7.85 -5.25 13.46
N ARG A 108 -8.86 -5.42 14.33
CA ARG A 108 -8.64 -5.77 15.75
C ARG A 108 -8.14 -7.21 15.94
N ARG A 109 -8.62 -8.17 15.14
CA ARG A 109 -8.18 -9.58 15.16
C ARG A 109 -6.71 -9.67 14.75
N TYR A 110 -6.28 -8.94 13.73
CA TYR A 110 -4.91 -8.88 13.22
C TYR A 110 -3.99 -7.89 13.97
N GLN A 111 -4.53 -7.03 14.82
CA GLN A 111 -3.74 -6.39 15.87
C GLN A 111 -3.42 -7.38 17.01
N LYS A 112 -4.28 -8.39 17.21
CA LYS A 112 -4.08 -9.48 18.18
C LYS A 112 -3.37 -10.72 17.60
N SER A 113 -3.37 -10.93 16.28
CA SER A 113 -2.68 -12.04 15.58
C SER A 113 -1.66 -11.54 14.56
N THR A 114 -0.64 -12.36 14.24
CA THR A 114 0.49 -11.99 13.37
C THR A 114 0.33 -12.47 11.92
N GLU A 115 -0.90 -12.53 11.40
CA GLU A 115 -1.20 -13.19 10.11
C GLU A 115 -0.88 -12.38 8.83
N LEU A 116 -0.37 -11.15 8.99
CA LEU A 116 0.06 -10.30 7.89
C LEU A 116 1.34 -10.85 7.26
N LEU A 117 1.28 -11.10 5.96
CA LEU A 117 2.37 -11.72 5.21
C LEU A 117 3.38 -10.68 4.72
N ILE A 118 2.97 -9.42 4.54
CA ILE A 118 3.84 -8.32 4.18
C ILE A 118 4.40 -7.67 5.46
N ARG A 119 5.71 -7.35 5.45
CA ARG A 119 6.32 -6.65 6.58
C ARG A 119 5.78 -5.21 6.67
N LYS A 120 5.35 -4.79 7.86
CA LYS A 120 4.70 -3.49 8.10
C LYS A 120 5.55 -2.29 7.67
N LEU A 121 6.84 -2.27 8.00
CA LEU A 121 7.69 -1.10 7.74
C LEU A 121 7.93 -0.85 6.23
N PRO A 122 8.32 -1.85 5.40
CA PRO A 122 8.38 -1.68 3.95
C PRO A 122 7.05 -1.23 3.34
N PHE A 123 5.93 -1.82 3.77
CA PHE A 123 4.61 -1.44 3.29
C PHE A 123 4.26 0.01 3.65
N GLN A 124 4.52 0.42 4.88
CA GLN A 124 4.32 1.80 5.32
C GLN A 124 5.15 2.80 4.51
N ARG A 125 6.40 2.45 4.13
CA ARG A 125 7.24 3.30 3.29
C ARG A 125 6.64 3.45 1.89
N LEU A 126 6.20 2.34 1.29
CA LEU A 126 5.51 2.34 -0.01
C LEU A 126 4.25 3.21 0.00
N VAL A 127 3.39 3.06 1.02
CA VAL A 127 2.17 3.88 1.16
C VAL A 127 2.53 5.38 1.22
N ARG A 128 3.57 5.75 1.97
CA ARG A 128 3.99 7.15 2.11
C ARG A 128 4.66 7.69 0.85
N GLU A 129 5.37 6.85 0.10
CA GLU A 129 5.92 7.19 -1.22
C GLU A 129 4.78 7.52 -2.19
N ILE A 130 3.82 6.62 -2.36
CA ILE A 130 2.67 6.82 -3.26
C ILE A 130 1.84 8.03 -2.84
N ALA A 131 1.59 8.22 -1.54
CA ALA A 131 0.81 9.35 -1.05
C ALA A 131 1.48 10.71 -1.32
N GLN A 132 2.81 10.77 -1.40
CA GLN A 132 3.53 12.02 -1.68
C GLN A 132 3.28 12.53 -3.10
N ASP A 133 2.92 11.67 -4.04
CA ASP A 133 2.60 12.06 -5.42
C ASP A 133 1.24 12.77 -5.51
N PHE A 134 0.35 12.55 -4.54
CA PHE A 134 -0.97 13.20 -4.48
C PHE A 134 -0.96 14.46 -3.61
N LYS A 135 -0.33 14.40 -2.43
CA LYS A 135 -0.25 15.54 -1.52
C LYS A 135 0.98 15.46 -0.62
N THR A 136 1.72 16.55 -0.53
CA THR A 136 2.85 16.67 0.40
C THR A 136 2.36 16.80 1.85
N ASP A 137 3.20 16.37 2.79
CA ASP A 137 2.99 16.53 4.24
C ASP A 137 1.75 15.85 4.84
N LEU A 138 1.22 14.82 4.18
CA LEU A 138 0.22 13.95 4.77
C LEU A 138 0.77 13.09 5.92
N ARG A 139 0.00 13.03 6.99
CA ARG A 139 0.20 12.10 8.10
C ARG A 139 -0.76 10.92 7.94
N PHE A 140 -0.31 9.75 8.38
CA PHE A 140 -1.14 8.55 8.40
C PHE A 140 -1.23 8.04 9.82
N GLN A 141 -2.45 7.78 10.29
CA GLN A 141 -2.68 7.03 11.51
C GLN A 141 -2.18 5.58 11.31
N SER A 142 -1.70 4.94 12.38
CA SER A 142 -1.28 3.54 12.34
C SER A 142 -2.40 2.61 11.85
N SER A 143 -3.64 2.85 12.30
CA SER A 143 -4.83 2.11 11.86
C SER A 143 -5.14 2.27 10.37
N ALA A 144 -4.87 3.45 9.78
CA ALA A 144 -5.06 3.68 8.35
C ALA A 144 -4.07 2.86 7.50
N VAL A 145 -2.80 2.83 7.91
CA VAL A 145 -1.78 2.00 7.24
C VAL A 145 -2.11 0.52 7.35
N MET A 146 -2.59 0.08 8.52
CA MET A 146 -3.06 -1.30 8.72
C MET A 146 -4.24 -1.65 7.81
N ALA A 147 -5.24 -0.76 7.70
CA ALA A 147 -6.38 -0.98 6.81
C ALA A 147 -5.96 -1.09 5.34
N LEU A 148 -5.02 -0.23 4.89
CA LEU A 148 -4.45 -0.33 3.54
C LEU A 148 -3.70 -1.65 3.34
N GLN A 149 -2.97 -2.11 4.36
CA GLN A 149 -2.22 -3.36 4.28
C GLN A 149 -3.15 -4.56 4.16
N GLU A 150 -4.19 -4.60 4.99
CA GLU A 150 -5.19 -5.65 5.00
C GLU A 150 -5.92 -5.74 3.66
N ALA A 151 -6.41 -4.60 3.17
CA ALA A 151 -7.06 -4.52 1.86
C ALA A 151 -6.13 -4.99 0.72
N SER A 152 -4.83 -4.66 0.81
CA SER A 152 -3.84 -5.07 -0.18
C SER A 152 -3.58 -6.58 -0.15
N GLU A 153 -3.40 -7.16 1.04
CA GLU A 153 -3.18 -8.60 1.16
C GLU A 153 -4.42 -9.40 0.73
N ALA A 154 -5.61 -8.97 1.15
CA ALA A 154 -6.87 -9.59 0.73
C ALA A 154 -7.07 -9.52 -0.79
N TYR A 155 -6.82 -8.34 -1.39
CA TYR A 155 -6.92 -8.17 -2.83
C TYR A 155 -5.96 -9.11 -3.60
N LEU A 156 -4.69 -9.16 -3.19
CA LEU A 156 -3.70 -9.99 -3.87
C LEU A 156 -3.99 -11.48 -3.70
N VAL A 157 -4.46 -11.92 -2.53
CA VAL A 157 -4.87 -13.32 -2.31
C VAL A 157 -6.02 -13.67 -3.24
N GLY A 158 -7.08 -12.88 -3.27
CA GLY A 158 -8.19 -13.12 -4.18
C GLY A 158 -7.74 -13.09 -5.63
N LEU A 159 -6.83 -12.18 -6.02
CA LEU A 159 -6.32 -12.14 -7.39
C LEU A 159 -5.55 -13.42 -7.75
N PHE A 160 -4.79 -13.98 -6.80
CA PHE A 160 -4.08 -15.24 -7.00
C PHE A 160 -5.03 -16.43 -7.13
N GLU A 161 -6.18 -16.42 -6.43
CA GLU A 161 -7.22 -17.45 -6.59
C GLU A 161 -7.74 -17.46 -8.05
N ASP A 162 -8.12 -16.30 -8.58
CA ASP A 162 -8.59 -16.19 -9.98
C ASP A 162 -7.49 -16.51 -10.98
N THR A 163 -6.26 -16.08 -10.71
CA THR A 163 -5.09 -16.38 -11.54
C THR A 163 -4.84 -17.89 -11.58
N ASN A 164 -5.01 -18.58 -10.46
CA ASN A 164 -4.88 -20.02 -10.36
C ASN A 164 -5.97 -20.74 -11.18
N LEU A 165 -7.22 -20.26 -11.11
CA LEU A 165 -8.31 -20.78 -11.94
C LEU A 165 -8.03 -20.59 -13.44
N CYS A 166 -7.49 -19.44 -13.85
CA CYS A 166 -7.08 -19.19 -15.24
C CYS A 166 -6.00 -20.18 -15.70
N ALA A 167 -5.01 -20.47 -14.85
CA ALA A 167 -3.96 -21.44 -15.16
C ALA A 167 -4.52 -22.86 -15.28
N ILE A 168 -5.39 -23.27 -14.35
CA ILE A 168 -6.06 -24.58 -14.35
C ILE A 168 -6.92 -24.75 -15.60
N HIS A 169 -7.70 -23.72 -15.96
CA HIS A 169 -8.51 -23.71 -17.17
C HIS A 169 -7.66 -23.94 -18.43
N ALA A 170 -6.45 -23.37 -18.45
CA ALA A 170 -5.47 -23.59 -19.52
C ALA A 170 -4.62 -24.87 -19.35
N LYS A 171 -5.05 -25.82 -18.51
CA LYS A 171 -4.36 -27.09 -18.21
C LYS A 171 -2.91 -26.94 -17.72
N ARG A 172 -2.60 -25.86 -16.99
CA ARG A 172 -1.27 -25.58 -16.42
C ARG A 172 -1.31 -25.51 -14.90
N VAL A 173 -0.19 -25.89 -14.27
CA VAL A 173 0.02 -25.76 -12.81
C VAL A 173 0.82 -24.51 -12.43
N THR A 174 1.60 -23.97 -13.38
CA THR A 174 2.40 -22.77 -13.20
C THR A 174 1.64 -21.54 -13.66
N ILE A 175 1.41 -20.59 -12.75
CA ILE A 175 0.85 -19.29 -13.10
C ILE A 175 1.86 -18.44 -13.87
N MET A 176 1.38 -17.72 -14.88
CA MET A 176 2.13 -16.87 -15.80
C MET A 176 1.52 -15.46 -15.87
N PRO A 177 2.27 -14.45 -16.35
CA PRO A 177 1.76 -13.07 -16.45
C PRO A 177 0.42 -12.95 -17.20
N LYS A 178 0.21 -13.75 -18.25
CA LYS A 178 -1.06 -13.79 -18.98
C LYS A 178 -2.26 -14.19 -18.11
N ASP A 179 -2.06 -15.02 -17.11
CA ASP A 179 -3.15 -15.51 -16.23
C ASP A 179 -3.61 -14.40 -15.29
N ILE A 180 -2.67 -13.66 -14.69
CA ILE A 180 -2.97 -12.54 -13.79
C ILE A 180 -3.54 -11.34 -14.57
N GLN A 181 -3.04 -11.10 -15.78
CA GLN A 181 -3.59 -10.08 -16.68
C GLN A 181 -5.02 -10.42 -17.11
N LEU A 182 -5.28 -11.69 -17.43
CA LEU A 182 -6.63 -12.17 -17.75
C LEU A 182 -7.55 -12.02 -16.54
N ALA A 183 -7.12 -12.47 -15.35
CA ALA A 183 -7.90 -12.34 -14.12
C ALA A 183 -8.29 -10.88 -13.82
N ARG A 184 -7.35 -9.94 -13.96
CA ARG A 184 -7.63 -8.50 -13.81
C ARG A 184 -8.63 -7.98 -14.82
N ARG A 185 -8.50 -8.41 -16.08
CA ARG A 185 -9.43 -8.02 -17.15
C ARG A 185 -10.85 -8.51 -16.87
N VAL A 186 -11.00 -9.75 -16.41
CA VAL A 186 -12.30 -10.33 -16.03
C VAL A 186 -12.91 -9.60 -14.83
N ARG A 187 -12.09 -9.17 -13.87
CA ARG A 187 -12.53 -8.33 -12.74
C ARG A 187 -12.96 -6.91 -13.13
N GLY A 188 -12.78 -6.51 -14.39
CA GLY A 188 -13.04 -5.15 -14.83
C GLY A 188 -12.01 -4.13 -14.33
N GLU A 189 -10.87 -4.59 -13.82
CA GLU A 189 -9.78 -3.72 -13.35
C GLU A 189 -9.00 -3.22 -14.57
N ARG A 190 -9.30 -1.99 -15.01
CA ARG A 190 -8.53 -1.34 -16.07
C ARG A 190 -7.12 -1.01 -15.56
N ALA A 191 -6.14 -1.18 -16.45
CA ALA A 191 -4.73 -0.92 -16.20
C ALA A 191 -4.47 0.56 -15.90
#